data_AF-A0A7S2W0X1-F1
#
_entry.id   AF-A0A7S2W0X1-F1
#
_cell.length_a   1.000
_cell.length_b   1.000
_cell.length_c   1.000
_cell.angle_alpha   90.00
_cell.angle_beta   90.00
_cell.angle_gamma   90.00
#
_symmetry.space_group_name_H-M   'P 1'
#
loop_
_entity.id
_entity.type
_entity.pdbx_description
1 polymer ?
#
loop_
_entity_poly.entity_id
_entity_poly.type
_entity_poly.pdbx_seq_one_letter_code
_entity_poly.pdbx_strand_id
1 'polypeptide(L)'
;GKKRSRSHHRKSHDEGRRRDDYRSGGQREPGAAGGTRRHREEDTETGGRADRKRMRPKYEGGRHERLQVKAADDGSPPPVDEEGHYCGRKGDIIGLRYQVQKEVGLGTFGRVLECVDQNDGDKVVAVKIVRRVRKYADSAEIEADILTQVNRLSLRTGVRHFVHMHEYFMFHGHFCIVTECLGPSLYDLIKKNDYKPFPYAYTASVVRQVLQALAALHDMKLVHTDLKPENILAVSRQTKTEMNSKGRLVTVPRTVDVKVIDFGGATFDDERKSTIVNTRQYRAPEVILELGWSLPSDMWSVGCIAGELYTGELLFATHCNTEHLCLMERCLGRFPRDFIQDSPLRRRYFDSYSNCRFDALQDDEFRHVQKMRTLESIFKAGHSDLLDVVRGVLVYDPDRRMSAAEALELPLCRHPIPSPDTEARKPSPSGAPEKGASRSA
;
A
#
# COMPACT_ATOMS: atom_id res chain seq x y z
N GLY A 1 -45.68 -20.00 48.94
CA GLY A 1 -44.32 -19.48 49.20
C GLY A 1 -43.32 -20.06 48.22
N LYS A 2 -42.50 -19.18 47.60
CA LYS A 2 -41.18 -19.39 46.95
C LYS A 2 -40.99 -20.61 46.03
N LYS A 3 -40.91 -20.36 44.70
CA LYS A 3 -39.69 -20.36 43.83
C LYS A 3 -39.07 -21.77 43.64
N ARG A 4 -38.82 -22.30 42.43
CA ARG A 4 -38.00 -21.71 41.36
C ARG A 4 -38.04 -22.63 40.11
N SER A 5 -38.26 -22.04 38.94
CA SER A 5 -37.93 -22.58 37.62
C SER A 5 -36.42 -22.51 37.38
N ARG A 6 -35.83 -23.56 36.77
CA ARG A 6 -34.44 -23.58 36.30
C ARG A 6 -34.43 -23.63 34.79
N SER A 7 -34.06 -22.52 34.16
CA SER A 7 -33.67 -22.44 32.75
C SER A 7 -32.18 -22.75 32.62
N HIS A 8 -31.83 -23.64 31.69
CA HIS A 8 -30.46 -23.93 31.31
C HIS A 8 -29.98 -22.90 30.28
N HIS A 9 -29.14 -21.96 30.71
CA HIS A 9 -28.30 -21.16 29.82
C HIS A 9 -26.96 -21.90 29.63
N ARG A 10 -26.69 -22.36 28.40
CA ARG A 10 -25.35 -22.76 27.96
C ARG A 10 -24.54 -21.48 27.72
N LYS A 11 -23.51 -21.27 28.55
CA LYS A 11 -22.44 -20.29 28.32
C LYS A 11 -21.50 -20.86 27.26
N SER A 12 -21.36 -20.18 26.12
CA SER A 12 -20.24 -20.40 25.20
C SER A 12 -19.09 -19.51 25.63
N HIS A 13 -17.91 -20.11 25.78
CA HIS A 13 -16.66 -19.45 26.09
C HIS A 13 -16.25 -18.50 24.95
N ASP A 14 -16.01 -17.25 25.32
CA ASP A 14 -15.45 -16.19 24.49
C ASP A 14 -13.94 -16.17 24.75
N GLU A 15 -13.15 -16.70 23.81
CA GLU A 15 -11.69 -16.64 23.87
C GLU A 15 -11.22 -15.36 23.17
N GLY A 16 -10.68 -14.46 24.00
CA GLY A 16 -10.24 -13.12 23.63
C GLY A 16 -9.18 -13.11 22.53
N ARG A 17 -9.50 -12.41 21.44
CA ARG A 17 -8.50 -11.92 20.48
C ARG A 17 -7.79 -10.71 21.08
N ARG A 18 -6.59 -10.93 21.62
CA ARG A 18 -5.59 -9.87 21.78
C ARG A 18 -4.83 -9.76 20.45
N ARG A 19 -4.96 -8.62 19.77
CA ARG A 19 -4.01 -8.18 18.74
C ARG A 19 -3.81 -6.68 18.91
N ASP A 20 -2.64 -6.35 19.43
CA ASP A 20 -2.22 -5.01 19.79
C ASP A 20 -1.88 -4.15 18.57
N ASP A 21 -1.99 -2.85 18.79
CA ASP A 21 -1.83 -1.74 17.86
C ASP A 21 -0.53 -1.76 17.05
N TYR A 22 -0.66 -1.69 15.73
CA TYR A 22 0.43 -1.32 14.83
C TYR A 22 0.73 0.18 14.95
N ARG A 23 1.65 0.51 15.85
CA ARG A 23 2.28 1.83 15.96
C ARG A 23 3.72 1.73 15.45
N SER A 24 4.03 2.43 14.36
CA SER A 24 5.42 2.69 14.00
C SER A 24 6.01 3.69 15.00
N GLY A 25 7.08 3.33 15.68
CA GLY A 25 7.83 4.27 16.52
C GLY A 25 8.54 3.57 17.68
N GLY A 26 9.86 3.49 17.59
CA GLY A 26 10.70 3.04 18.70
C GLY A 26 10.73 4.06 19.83
N GLN A 27 10.63 3.55 21.06
CA GLN A 27 11.08 4.23 22.27
C GLN A 27 11.84 3.20 23.12
N ARG A 28 13.08 3.54 23.49
CA ARG A 28 13.89 2.85 24.50
C ARG A 28 13.87 3.69 25.77
N GLU A 29 13.74 3.04 26.92
CA GLU A 29 14.10 3.55 28.26
C GLU A 29 14.48 2.36 29.18
N PRO A 30 15.18 2.59 30.31
CA PRO A 30 16.43 1.88 30.60
C PRO A 30 16.38 0.75 31.64
N GLY A 31 17.30 -0.21 31.47
CA GLY A 31 18.14 -0.82 32.51
C GLY A 31 17.52 -1.74 33.58
N ALA A 32 17.68 -3.06 33.41
CA ALA A 32 17.98 -3.99 34.51
C ALA A 32 18.64 -5.27 33.98
N ALA A 33 19.66 -5.73 34.71
CA ALA A 33 20.60 -6.78 34.35
C ALA A 33 20.01 -8.21 34.37
N GLY A 34 20.53 -9.08 33.51
CA GLY A 34 20.32 -10.54 33.57
C GLY A 34 20.65 -11.22 32.24
N GLY A 35 21.83 -11.85 32.16
CA GLY A 35 22.38 -12.38 30.92
C GLY A 35 21.67 -13.62 30.35
N THR A 36 21.63 -13.70 29.02
CA THR A 36 21.86 -14.92 28.22
C THR A 36 22.17 -14.47 26.79
N ARG A 37 23.31 -14.88 26.24
CA ARG A 37 23.74 -14.57 24.86
C ARG A 37 22.74 -15.17 23.86
N ARG A 38 22.07 -14.32 23.07
CA ARG A 38 21.28 -14.68 21.90
C ARG A 38 21.74 -13.83 20.72
N HIS A 39 22.13 -14.47 19.62
CA HIS A 39 22.29 -13.81 18.33
C HIS A 39 20.89 -13.58 17.75
N ARG A 40 20.37 -12.37 17.91
CA ARG A 40 19.17 -11.87 17.25
C ARG A 40 19.64 -11.15 16.00
N GLU A 41 19.20 -11.58 14.82
CA GLU A 41 19.40 -10.82 13.57
C GLU A 41 18.64 -9.49 13.72
N GLU A 42 19.35 -8.41 14.06
CA GLU A 42 18.86 -7.04 13.92
C GLU A 42 18.95 -6.66 12.44
N ASP A 43 17.90 -6.96 11.69
CA ASP A 43 17.63 -6.28 10.42
C ASP A 43 17.25 -4.83 10.78
N THR A 44 18.26 -3.96 10.92
CA THR A 44 18.02 -2.52 11.02
C THR A 44 17.40 -2.05 9.70
N GLU A 45 16.12 -1.68 9.73
CA GLU A 45 15.38 -0.98 8.65
C GLU A 45 15.91 0.45 8.43
N THR A 46 17.22 0.62 8.32
CA THR A 46 17.86 1.85 7.86
C THR A 46 18.24 1.65 6.40
N GLY A 47 17.23 1.65 5.53
CA GLY A 47 17.44 1.66 4.09
C GLY A 47 18.48 2.71 3.71
N GLY A 48 19.58 2.25 3.10
CA GLY A 48 20.74 3.04 2.70
C GLY A 48 20.38 4.12 1.67
N ARG A 49 19.85 5.25 2.14
CA ARG A 49 19.56 6.44 1.33
C ARG A 49 20.72 7.45 1.28
N ALA A 50 21.74 7.30 2.14
CA ALA A 50 22.78 8.31 2.33
C ALA A 50 23.81 8.42 1.18
N ASP A 51 23.87 7.43 0.27
CA ASP A 51 25.00 7.28 -0.65
C ASP A 51 24.66 7.60 -2.14
N ARG A 52 23.58 8.34 -2.37
CA ARG A 52 23.08 8.70 -3.71
C ARG A 52 23.71 9.98 -4.30
N LYS A 53 24.68 10.59 -3.61
CA LYS A 53 25.18 11.95 -3.94
C LYS A 53 26.33 12.02 -4.95
N ARG A 54 26.89 10.89 -5.41
CA ARG A 54 28.01 10.92 -6.35
C ARG A 54 27.54 10.59 -7.76
N MET A 55 27.50 11.63 -8.59
CA MET A 55 27.34 11.62 -10.05
C MET A 55 25.91 11.34 -10.57
N ARG A 56 24.98 12.27 -10.32
CA ARG A 56 23.93 12.54 -11.31
C ARG A 56 24.50 13.53 -12.33
N PRO A 57 24.37 13.31 -13.64
CA PRO A 57 24.49 14.39 -14.60
C PRO A 57 23.52 15.50 -14.16
N LYS A 58 23.97 16.76 -14.15
CA LYS A 58 23.02 17.88 -14.06
C LYS A 58 22.10 17.74 -15.27
N TYR A 59 20.90 17.21 -15.06
CA TYR A 59 19.87 17.26 -16.08
C TYR A 59 19.63 18.75 -16.33
N GLU A 60 19.99 19.24 -17.52
CA GLU A 60 19.70 20.59 -17.97
C GLU A 60 18.20 20.69 -18.30
N GLY A 61 17.37 20.48 -17.28
CA GLY A 61 15.95 20.80 -17.34
C GLY A 61 15.81 22.32 -17.41
N GLY A 62 15.27 22.81 -18.53
CA GLY A 62 15.02 24.22 -18.77
C GLY A 62 14.37 24.90 -17.56
N ARG A 63 14.76 26.15 -17.30
CA ARG A 63 14.32 26.98 -16.16
C ARG A 63 12.86 26.72 -15.79
N HIS A 64 12.67 26.08 -14.64
CA HIS A 64 11.38 25.86 -14.01
C HIS A 64 10.85 27.17 -13.41
N GLU A 65 10.42 28.11 -14.25
CA GLU A 65 10.04 29.48 -13.82
C GLU A 65 8.74 29.59 -13.01
N ARG A 66 8.03 28.48 -12.69
CA ARG A 66 6.72 28.53 -11.99
C ARG A 66 6.48 27.62 -10.78
N LEU A 67 7.32 26.64 -10.46
CA LEU A 67 7.01 25.65 -9.41
C LEU A 67 7.78 25.84 -8.10
N GLN A 68 8.95 26.46 -8.16
CA GLN A 68 9.76 26.78 -6.98
C GLN A 68 9.46 28.21 -6.55
N VAL A 69 8.74 28.36 -5.44
CA VAL A 69 8.43 29.68 -4.88
C VAL A 69 9.31 29.88 -3.63
N LYS A 70 9.85 31.08 -3.43
CA LYS A 70 10.40 31.44 -2.12
C LYS A 70 9.23 31.76 -1.21
N ALA A 71 9.08 31.04 -0.10
CA ALA A 71 8.13 31.47 0.92
C ALA A 71 8.52 32.88 1.40
N ALA A 72 7.51 33.72 1.62
CA ALA A 72 7.72 35.01 2.26
C ALA A 72 8.21 34.77 3.70
N ASP A 73 9.17 35.58 4.14
CA ASP A 73 9.69 35.54 5.51
C ASP A 73 8.63 36.10 6.47
N ASP A 74 8.10 35.24 7.34
CA ASP A 74 7.02 35.55 8.28
C ASP A 74 7.50 35.86 9.70
N GLY A 75 8.81 35.99 9.91
CA GLY A 75 9.41 36.39 11.18
C GLY A 75 10.17 35.26 11.88
N SER A 76 9.97 35.12 13.19
CA SER A 76 10.76 34.18 14.02
C SER A 76 10.55 32.73 13.59
N PRO A 77 11.61 31.90 13.56
CA PRO A 77 11.50 30.51 13.15
C PRO A 77 10.49 29.76 14.03
N PRO A 78 9.62 28.94 13.44
CA PRO A 78 8.59 28.24 14.18
C PRO A 78 9.17 27.16 15.10
N PRO A 79 8.42 26.76 16.13
CA PRO A 79 8.83 25.70 17.02
C PRO A 79 9.02 24.37 16.26
N VAL A 80 10.12 23.69 16.58
CA VAL A 80 10.44 22.33 16.12
C VAL A 80 10.57 21.39 17.32
N ASP A 81 10.30 20.09 17.12
CA ASP A 81 10.58 19.05 18.12
C ASP A 81 12.06 18.65 18.16
N GLU A 82 12.44 17.78 19.10
CA GLU A 82 13.82 17.31 19.29
C GLU A 82 14.38 16.59 18.05
N GLU A 83 13.50 16.00 17.24
CA GLU A 83 13.84 15.32 15.99
C GLU A 83 13.82 16.24 14.75
N GLY A 84 13.57 17.54 14.95
CA GLY A 84 13.60 18.56 13.90
C GLY A 84 12.37 18.61 13.00
N HIS A 85 11.22 18.10 13.45
CA HIS A 85 9.94 18.35 12.78
C HIS A 85 9.37 19.69 13.16
N TYR A 86 8.71 20.33 12.20
CA TYR A 86 7.81 21.43 12.48
C TYR A 86 6.60 20.97 13.32
N CYS A 87 6.29 21.68 14.40
CA CYS A 87 5.22 21.30 15.32
C CYS A 87 3.80 21.42 14.72
N GLY A 88 3.58 22.34 13.78
CA GLY A 88 2.34 22.49 13.00
C GLY A 88 1.05 22.48 13.79
N ARG A 89 0.87 23.46 14.67
CA ARG A 89 -0.35 23.59 15.49
C ARG A 89 -1.49 24.15 14.63
N LYS A 90 -2.73 23.77 14.97
CA LYS A 90 -3.91 24.32 14.32
C LYS A 90 -3.92 25.85 14.45
N GLY A 91 -4.11 26.53 13.33
CA GLY A 91 -4.10 27.99 13.21
C GLY A 91 -2.76 28.59 12.80
N ASP A 92 -1.66 27.83 12.88
CA ASP A 92 -0.36 28.29 12.38
C ASP A 92 -0.46 28.59 10.87
N ILE A 93 0.28 29.60 10.40
CA ILE A 93 0.33 29.98 8.99
C ILE A 93 1.71 29.60 8.47
N ILE A 94 1.76 28.82 7.39
CA ILE A 94 2.99 28.39 6.73
C ILE A 94 3.18 29.26 5.49
N GLY A 95 4.33 29.93 5.40
CA GLY A 95 4.72 30.74 4.23
C GLY A 95 3.73 31.88 3.92
N LEU A 96 3.15 32.49 4.96
CA LEU A 96 2.12 33.54 4.86
C LEU A 96 0.85 33.17 4.05
N ARG A 97 0.58 31.88 3.85
CA ARG A 97 -0.51 31.45 2.95
C ARG A 97 -1.31 30.25 3.44
N TYR A 98 -0.64 29.23 3.97
CA TYR A 98 -1.30 27.97 4.29
C TYR A 98 -1.61 27.90 5.78
N GLN A 99 -2.89 28.08 6.12
CA GLN A 99 -3.33 27.99 7.52
C GLN A 99 -3.57 26.52 7.90
N VAL A 100 -2.85 26.04 8.90
CA VAL A 100 -2.94 24.67 9.41
C VAL A 100 -4.31 24.41 10.05
N GLN A 101 -4.97 23.34 9.62
CA GLN A 101 -6.24 22.89 10.19
C GLN A 101 -6.06 21.69 11.12
N LYS A 102 -5.31 20.67 10.67
CA LYS A 102 -5.03 19.45 11.44
C LYS A 102 -3.86 18.68 10.83
N GLU A 103 -3.28 17.80 11.62
CA GLU A 103 -2.36 16.78 11.13
C GLU A 103 -3.14 15.64 10.44
N VAL A 104 -2.63 15.19 9.29
CA VAL A 104 -3.18 14.05 8.55
C VAL A 104 -2.18 12.89 8.43
N GLY A 105 -0.90 13.12 8.71
CA GLY A 105 0.09 12.04 8.79
C GLY A 105 1.41 12.49 9.42
N LEU A 106 2.09 11.54 10.06
CA LEU A 106 3.42 11.71 10.62
C LEU A 106 4.29 10.53 10.17
N GLY A 107 5.50 10.81 9.70
CA GLY A 107 6.43 9.79 9.26
C GLY A 107 7.89 10.16 9.52
N THR A 108 8.78 9.24 9.13
CA THR A 108 10.24 9.41 9.29
C THR A 108 10.79 10.65 8.59
N PHE A 109 10.15 11.07 7.50
CA PHE A 109 10.64 12.17 6.66
C PHE A 109 10.06 13.53 7.03
N GLY A 110 8.97 13.57 7.80
CA GLY A 110 8.28 14.81 8.09
C GLY A 110 6.82 14.59 8.50
N ARG A 111 6.07 15.68 8.43
CA ARG A 111 4.65 15.74 8.81
C ARG A 111 3.83 16.16 7.60
N VAL A 112 2.62 15.63 7.48
CA VAL A 112 1.63 16.07 6.49
C VAL A 112 0.49 16.74 7.22
N LEU A 113 0.21 17.99 6.86
CA LEU A 113 -0.83 18.81 7.46
C LEU A 113 -1.92 19.11 6.43
N GLU A 114 -3.18 19.00 6.84
CA GLU A 114 -4.29 19.60 6.10
C GLU A 114 -4.30 21.10 6.39
N CYS A 115 -4.25 21.90 5.33
CA CYS A 115 -4.20 23.35 5.41
C CYS A 115 -5.28 23.98 4.51
N VAL A 116 -5.66 25.21 4.83
CA VAL A 116 -6.48 26.07 3.96
C VAL A 116 -5.53 27.04 3.26
N ASP A 117 -5.59 27.09 1.94
CA ASP A 117 -4.89 28.06 1.12
C ASP A 117 -5.67 29.38 1.12
N GLN A 118 -5.19 30.35 1.90
CA GLN A 118 -5.85 31.65 2.08
C GLN A 118 -5.80 32.53 0.82
N ASN A 119 -4.97 32.18 -0.16
CA ASN A 119 -4.80 32.94 -1.40
C ASN A 119 -5.54 32.33 -2.60
N ASP A 120 -6.06 31.10 -2.48
CA ASP A 120 -6.78 30.38 -3.54
C ASP A 120 -8.19 29.99 -3.05
N GLY A 121 -8.98 30.99 -2.66
CA GLY A 121 -10.40 30.81 -2.31
C GLY A 121 -10.66 29.83 -1.16
N ASP A 122 -9.78 29.81 -0.15
CA ASP A 122 -9.83 28.90 1.00
C ASP A 122 -9.85 27.41 0.61
N LYS A 123 -9.19 27.08 -0.50
CA LYS A 123 -9.04 25.70 -0.96
C LYS A 123 -8.29 24.86 0.06
N VAL A 124 -8.80 23.66 0.33
CA VAL A 124 -8.15 22.71 1.25
C VAL A 124 -7.04 21.94 0.52
N VAL A 125 -5.82 22.00 1.05
CA VAL A 125 -4.60 21.39 0.52
C VAL A 125 -3.92 20.50 1.56
N ALA A 126 -3.04 19.61 1.10
CA ALA A 126 -2.15 18.86 1.97
C ALA A 126 -0.73 19.42 1.84
N VAL A 127 -0.08 19.75 2.95
CA VAL A 127 1.28 20.29 3.00
C VAL A 127 2.17 19.28 3.69
N LYS A 128 3.06 18.64 2.92
CA LYS A 128 4.13 17.78 3.44
C LYS A 128 5.31 18.65 3.82
N ILE A 129 5.61 18.72 5.10
CA ILE A 129 6.69 19.52 5.69
C ILE A 129 7.80 18.57 6.12
N VAL A 130 8.90 18.62 5.39
CA VAL A 130 10.07 17.76 5.61
C VAL A 130 10.83 18.25 6.83
N ARG A 131 11.34 17.33 7.65
CA ARG A 131 12.17 17.68 8.82
C ARG A 131 13.35 18.55 8.39
N ARG A 132 13.81 19.44 9.27
CA ARG A 132 14.94 20.35 9.02
C ARG A 132 16.29 19.64 9.06
N VAL A 133 16.45 18.63 8.20
CA VAL A 133 17.68 17.86 8.02
C VAL A 133 18.02 17.84 6.55
N ARG A 134 19.22 18.33 6.20
CA ARG A 134 19.63 18.54 4.80
C ARG A 134 19.43 17.31 3.90
N LYS A 135 19.77 16.11 4.38
CA LYS A 135 19.59 14.87 3.61
C LYS A 135 18.12 14.58 3.24
N TYR A 136 17.18 14.99 4.09
CA TYR A 136 15.75 14.79 3.83
C TYR A 136 15.22 15.87 2.88
N ALA A 137 15.67 17.12 3.02
CA ALA A 137 15.37 18.18 2.06
C ALA A 137 15.87 17.82 0.65
N ASP A 138 17.12 17.36 0.52
CA ASP A 138 17.69 16.91 -0.76
C ASP A 138 16.85 15.76 -1.37
N SER A 139 16.36 14.83 -0.54
CA SER A 139 15.49 13.73 -0.99
C SER A 139 14.11 14.21 -1.43
N ALA A 140 13.56 15.22 -0.76
CA ALA A 140 12.25 15.78 -1.07
C ALA A 140 12.26 16.66 -2.33
N GLU A 141 13.38 17.32 -2.62
CA GLU A 141 13.59 18.02 -3.89
C GLU A 141 13.52 17.04 -5.08
N ILE A 142 14.19 15.88 -4.95
CA ILE A 142 14.11 14.80 -5.95
C ILE A 142 12.66 14.29 -6.09
N GLU A 143 11.95 14.11 -4.98
CA GLU A 143 10.53 13.71 -4.99
C GLU A 143 9.66 14.74 -5.74
N ALA A 144 9.84 16.04 -5.47
CA ALA A 144 9.11 17.11 -6.14
C ALA A 144 9.41 17.17 -7.65
N ASP A 145 10.66 16.92 -8.05
CA ASP A 145 11.05 16.83 -9.46
C ASP A 145 10.40 15.64 -10.18
N ILE A 146 10.40 14.46 -9.55
CA ILE A 146 9.70 13.28 -10.07
C ILE A 146 8.20 13.56 -10.18
N LEU A 147 7.60 14.12 -9.14
CA LEU A 147 6.16 14.41 -9.11
C LEU A 147 5.76 15.45 -10.16
N THR A 148 6.63 16.43 -10.43
CA THR A 148 6.45 17.37 -11.55
C THR A 148 6.37 16.64 -12.89
N GLN A 149 7.26 15.67 -13.13
CA GLN A 149 7.25 14.87 -14.37
C GLN A 149 6.01 13.98 -14.46
N VAL A 150 5.62 13.33 -13.37
CA VAL A 150 4.40 12.51 -13.30
C VAL A 150 3.14 13.36 -13.55
N ASN A 151 3.09 14.59 -13.02
CA ASN A 151 1.98 15.51 -13.26
C ASN A 151 1.94 16.00 -14.72
N ARG A 152 3.09 16.22 -15.37
CA ARG A 152 3.16 16.50 -16.82
C ARG A 152 2.71 15.29 -17.65
N LEU A 153 3.12 14.08 -17.26
CA LEU A 153 2.65 12.84 -17.88
C LEU A 153 1.12 12.74 -17.78
N SER A 154 0.55 13.00 -16.60
CA SER A 154 -0.90 12.99 -16.35
C SER A 154 -1.65 13.92 -17.31
N LEU A 155 -1.14 15.14 -17.53
CA LEU A 155 -1.72 16.08 -18.48
C LEU A 155 -1.63 15.58 -19.93
N ARG A 156 -0.52 14.95 -20.30
CA ARG A 156 -0.26 14.44 -21.65
C ARG A 156 -1.11 13.21 -22.00
N THR A 157 -1.30 12.30 -21.06
CA THR A 157 -1.99 11.01 -21.29
C THR A 157 -3.46 11.03 -20.86
N GLY A 158 -3.87 12.01 -20.05
CA GLY A 158 -5.20 12.06 -19.43
C GLY A 158 -5.36 11.10 -18.24
N VAL A 159 -4.31 10.36 -17.84
CA VAL A 159 -4.35 9.46 -16.67
C VAL A 159 -4.35 10.29 -15.40
N ARG A 160 -5.44 10.24 -14.63
CA ARG A 160 -5.65 11.11 -13.44
C ARG A 160 -5.46 10.39 -12.10
N HIS A 161 -4.73 9.28 -12.09
CA HIS A 161 -4.55 8.43 -10.91
C HIS A 161 -3.28 8.76 -10.11
N PHE A 162 -2.78 9.99 -10.22
CA PHE A 162 -1.64 10.49 -9.46
C PHE A 162 -2.05 11.70 -8.65
N VAL A 163 -1.46 11.87 -7.47
CA VAL A 163 -1.60 13.11 -6.69
C VAL A 163 -1.07 14.30 -7.49
N HIS A 164 -1.84 15.38 -7.47
CA HIS A 164 -1.46 16.63 -8.11
C HIS A 164 -0.73 17.53 -7.12
N MET A 165 0.50 17.89 -7.46
CA MET A 165 1.32 18.87 -6.76
C MET A 165 0.98 20.27 -7.27
N HIS A 166 0.63 21.16 -6.36
CA HIS A 166 0.40 22.57 -6.64
C HIS A 166 1.73 23.32 -6.74
N GLU A 167 2.59 23.16 -5.74
CA GLU A 167 3.89 23.82 -5.66
C GLU A 167 4.79 23.16 -4.61
N TYR A 168 6.05 23.59 -4.58
CA TYR A 168 6.97 23.30 -3.49
C TYR A 168 7.80 24.55 -3.14
N PHE A 169 8.22 24.67 -1.88
CA PHE A 169 8.98 25.81 -1.39
C PHE A 169 9.81 25.48 -0.15
N MET A 170 10.72 26.37 0.22
CA MET A 170 11.45 26.32 1.48
C MET A 170 10.78 27.23 2.51
N PHE A 171 10.55 26.71 3.71
CA PHE A 171 9.97 27.43 4.85
C PHE A 171 10.84 27.22 6.10
N HIS A 172 11.58 28.24 6.53
CA HIS A 172 12.47 28.18 7.71
C HIS A 172 13.40 26.96 7.76
N GLY A 173 13.90 26.54 6.59
CA GLY A 173 14.78 25.37 6.46
C GLY A 173 14.06 24.03 6.31
N HIS A 174 12.73 24.01 6.35
CA HIS A 174 11.89 22.88 5.96
C HIS A 174 11.59 22.94 4.47
N PHE A 175 11.74 21.81 3.78
CA PHE A 175 11.25 21.67 2.41
C PHE A 175 9.76 21.30 2.46
N CYS A 176 8.93 22.05 1.76
CA CYS A 176 7.48 21.90 1.77
C CYS A 176 6.98 21.50 0.38
N ILE A 177 6.14 20.47 0.31
CA ILE A 177 5.44 20.06 -0.91
C ILE A 177 3.94 20.25 -0.67
N VAL A 178 3.28 21.02 -1.53
CA VAL A 178 1.83 21.28 -1.45
C VAL A 178 1.13 20.47 -2.53
N THR A 179 0.16 19.67 -2.14
CA THR A 179 -0.67 18.87 -3.05
C THR A 179 -2.15 19.15 -2.84
N GLU A 180 -2.96 18.66 -3.77
CA GLU A 180 -4.40 18.53 -3.50
C GLU A 180 -4.64 17.70 -2.22
N CYS A 181 -5.69 18.04 -1.46
CA CYS A 181 -6.06 17.26 -0.30
C CYS A 181 -7.02 16.13 -0.69
N LEU A 182 -6.55 14.89 -0.53
CA LEU A 182 -7.33 13.68 -0.83
C LEU A 182 -8.13 13.19 0.38
N GLY A 183 -8.94 12.15 0.16
CA GLY A 183 -9.64 11.40 1.19
C GLY A 183 -8.74 10.39 1.93
N PRO A 184 -9.34 9.43 2.66
CA PRO A 184 -8.58 8.44 3.42
C PRO A 184 -7.75 7.52 2.50
N SER A 185 -6.64 7.01 3.03
CA SER A 185 -5.90 5.93 2.38
C SER A 185 -6.73 4.63 2.34
N LEU A 186 -6.39 3.71 1.44
CA LEU A 186 -7.00 2.39 1.46
C LEU A 186 -6.75 1.68 2.79
N TYR A 187 -5.58 1.87 3.40
CA TYR A 187 -5.26 1.33 4.72
C TYR A 187 -6.17 1.88 5.83
N ASP A 188 -6.43 3.19 5.84
CA ASP A 188 -7.35 3.80 6.80
C ASP A 188 -8.77 3.23 6.65
N LEU A 189 -9.19 2.96 5.41
CA LEU A 189 -10.48 2.34 5.14
C LEU A 189 -10.52 0.87 5.58
N ILE A 190 -9.45 0.09 5.36
CA ILE A 190 -9.32 -1.28 5.87
C ILE A 190 -9.48 -1.29 7.39
N LYS A 191 -8.75 -0.42 8.09
CA LYS A 191 -8.84 -0.24 9.55
C LYS A 191 -10.24 0.17 9.99
N LYS A 192 -10.82 1.19 9.36
CA LYS A 192 -12.17 1.67 9.67
C LYS A 192 -13.23 0.59 9.48
N ASN A 193 -13.00 -0.34 8.56
CA ASN A 193 -13.88 -1.47 8.30
C ASN A 193 -13.64 -2.67 9.22
N ASP A 194 -12.74 -2.55 10.20
CA ASP A 194 -12.36 -3.66 11.08
C ASP A 194 -11.88 -4.87 10.25
N TYR A 195 -11.03 -4.57 9.26
CA TYR A 195 -10.40 -5.57 8.38
C TYR A 195 -11.41 -6.46 7.65
N LYS A 196 -12.63 -5.97 7.42
CA LYS A 196 -13.63 -6.65 6.59
C LYS A 196 -13.28 -6.43 5.11
N PRO A 197 -13.44 -7.47 4.26
CA PRO A 197 -13.30 -7.34 2.82
C PRO A 197 -14.12 -6.18 2.25
N PHE A 198 -13.56 -5.49 1.25
CA PHE A 198 -14.34 -4.57 0.44
C PHE A 198 -15.30 -5.32 -0.49
N PRO A 199 -16.33 -4.63 -1.03
CA PRO A 199 -17.12 -5.15 -2.13
C PRO A 199 -16.22 -5.48 -3.34
N TYR A 200 -16.61 -6.48 -4.12
CA TYR A 200 -15.88 -6.91 -5.31
C TYR A 200 -15.69 -5.73 -6.28
N ALA A 201 -16.77 -5.04 -6.61
CA ALA A 201 -16.76 -3.91 -7.54
C ALA A 201 -15.79 -2.78 -7.12
N TYR A 202 -15.71 -2.51 -5.82
CA TYR A 202 -14.76 -1.52 -5.30
C TYR A 202 -13.31 -2.00 -5.50
N THR A 203 -13.02 -3.24 -5.10
CA THR A 203 -11.69 -3.85 -5.26
C THR A 203 -11.24 -3.87 -6.72
N ALA A 204 -12.08 -4.36 -7.62
CA ALA A 204 -11.84 -4.40 -9.06
C ALA A 204 -11.56 -2.99 -9.63
N SER A 205 -12.34 -1.98 -9.21
CA SER A 205 -12.17 -0.61 -9.68
C SER A 205 -10.86 0.00 -9.21
N VAL A 206 -10.46 -0.24 -7.95
CA VAL A 206 -9.18 0.20 -7.41
C VAL A 206 -8.02 -0.44 -8.17
N VAL A 207 -8.03 -1.77 -8.33
CA VAL A 207 -6.98 -2.49 -9.06
C VAL A 207 -6.82 -1.96 -10.47
N ARG A 208 -7.92 -1.80 -11.22
CA ARG A 208 -7.90 -1.24 -12.58
C ARG A 208 -7.27 0.15 -12.63
N GLN A 209 -7.61 1.05 -11.71
CA GLN A 209 -7.06 2.40 -11.66
C GLN A 209 -5.57 2.43 -11.32
N VAL A 210 -5.12 1.55 -10.41
CA VAL A 210 -3.70 1.40 -10.10
C VAL A 210 -2.94 0.84 -11.30
N LEU A 211 -3.50 -0.12 -12.04
CA LEU A 211 -2.91 -0.60 -13.29
C LEU A 211 -2.82 0.50 -14.36
N GLN A 212 -3.83 1.35 -14.49
CA GLN A 212 -3.79 2.53 -15.38
C GLN A 212 -2.68 3.51 -14.98
N ALA A 213 -2.49 3.74 -13.68
CA ALA A 213 -1.40 4.54 -13.16
C ALA A 213 -0.04 3.93 -13.53
N LEU A 214 0.15 2.64 -13.25
CA LEU A 214 1.43 1.97 -13.51
C LEU A 214 1.76 1.82 -15.00
N ALA A 215 0.76 1.61 -15.86
CA ALA A 215 0.99 1.60 -17.30
C ALA A 215 1.63 2.92 -17.77
N ALA A 216 1.16 4.05 -17.23
CA ALA A 216 1.71 5.36 -17.55
C ALA A 216 3.10 5.59 -16.93
N LEU A 217 3.34 5.20 -15.67
CA LEU A 217 4.66 5.31 -15.05
C LEU A 217 5.70 4.42 -15.75
N HIS A 218 5.33 3.20 -16.11
CA HIS A 218 6.22 2.23 -16.74
C HIS A 218 6.56 2.60 -18.18
N ASP A 219 5.66 3.30 -18.90
CA ASP A 219 5.95 3.88 -20.22
C ASP A 219 7.12 4.88 -20.14
N MET A 220 7.18 5.68 -19.07
CA MET A 220 8.31 6.59 -18.80
C MET A 220 9.45 5.96 -17.99
N LYS A 221 9.48 4.62 -17.86
CA LYS A 221 10.52 3.86 -17.14
C LYS A 221 10.70 4.27 -15.67
N LEU A 222 9.63 4.71 -15.02
CA LEU A 222 9.64 5.08 -13.60
C LEU A 222 9.08 3.92 -12.75
N VAL A 223 9.87 3.46 -11.78
CA VAL A 223 9.46 2.47 -10.77
C VAL A 223 9.03 3.24 -9.51
N HIS A 224 7.86 2.95 -8.95
CA HIS A 224 7.34 3.55 -7.72
C HIS A 224 8.08 3.03 -6.49
N THR A 225 8.35 1.71 -6.43
CA THR A 225 9.12 1.00 -5.40
C THR A 225 8.47 0.88 -4.01
N ASP A 226 7.44 1.65 -3.66
CA ASP A 226 6.74 1.52 -2.38
C ASP A 226 5.21 1.56 -2.49
N LEU A 227 4.65 0.78 -3.43
CA LEU A 227 3.20 0.62 -3.52
C LEU A 227 2.67 -0.22 -2.35
N LYS A 228 1.65 0.33 -1.69
CA LYS A 228 0.93 -0.26 -0.56
C LYS A 228 -0.39 0.50 -0.34
N PRO A 229 -1.35 -0.04 0.43
CA PRO A 229 -2.64 0.61 0.69
C PRO A 229 -2.52 2.00 1.34
N GLU A 230 -1.46 2.28 2.09
CA GLU A 230 -1.17 3.60 2.67
C GLU A 230 -0.88 4.66 1.59
N ASN A 231 -0.30 4.23 0.46
CA ASN A 231 0.13 5.11 -0.64
C ASN A 231 -0.90 5.18 -1.79
N ILE A 232 -2.12 4.71 -1.55
CA ILE A 232 -3.26 4.84 -2.48
C ILE A 232 -4.41 5.49 -1.72
N LEU A 233 -4.78 6.70 -2.10
CA LEU A 233 -5.80 7.48 -1.42
C LEU A 233 -7.05 7.60 -2.27
N ALA A 234 -8.20 7.59 -1.60
CA ALA A 234 -9.47 7.92 -2.21
C ALA A 234 -9.49 9.40 -2.63
N VAL A 235 -10.02 9.71 -3.82
CA VAL A 235 -10.25 11.10 -4.22
C VAL A 235 -11.35 11.73 -3.36
N SER A 236 -12.41 10.98 -3.07
CA SER A 236 -13.51 11.48 -2.25
C SER A 236 -13.15 11.47 -0.76
N ARG A 237 -13.28 12.63 -0.12
CA ARG A 237 -13.21 12.80 1.34
C ARG A 237 -14.47 12.30 2.07
N GLN A 238 -15.57 12.15 1.34
CA GLN A 238 -16.83 11.66 1.88
C GLN A 238 -16.90 10.14 1.74
N THR A 239 -17.53 9.49 2.70
CA THR A 239 -17.73 8.04 2.69
C THR A 239 -19.20 7.68 2.69
N LYS A 240 -19.54 6.51 2.15
CA LYS A 240 -20.85 5.86 2.22
C LYS A 240 -20.70 4.46 2.80
N THR A 241 -21.82 3.87 3.22
CA THR A 241 -21.87 2.48 3.67
C THR A 241 -22.39 1.60 2.54
N GLU A 242 -21.74 0.47 2.30
CA GLU A 242 -22.15 -0.56 1.36
C GLU A 242 -22.10 -1.94 2.00
N MET A 243 -22.84 -2.88 1.43
CA MET A 243 -22.78 -4.28 1.85
C MET A 243 -21.69 -5.00 1.05
N ASN A 244 -20.78 -5.68 1.74
CA ASN A 244 -19.79 -6.50 1.07
C ASN A 244 -20.35 -7.88 0.67
N SER A 245 -19.54 -8.68 -0.03
CA SER A 245 -19.93 -10.00 -0.54
C SER A 245 -20.17 -11.07 0.55
N LYS A 246 -20.04 -10.71 1.84
CA LYS A 246 -20.36 -11.54 3.01
C LYS A 246 -21.57 -11.00 3.79
N GLY A 247 -22.34 -10.07 3.22
CA GLY A 247 -23.52 -9.48 3.86
C GLY A 247 -23.19 -8.51 5.00
N ARG A 248 -21.94 -8.02 5.10
CA ARG A 248 -21.51 -7.12 6.17
C ARG A 248 -21.45 -5.69 5.66
N LEU A 249 -21.91 -4.75 6.48
CA LEU A 249 -21.77 -3.32 6.21
C LEU A 249 -20.32 -2.89 6.34
N VAL A 250 -19.82 -2.20 5.32
CA VAL A 250 -18.48 -1.64 5.23
C VAL A 250 -18.55 -0.20 4.72
N THR A 251 -17.61 0.62 5.15
CA THR A 251 -17.42 1.98 4.69
C THR A 251 -16.58 1.99 3.41
N VAL A 252 -17.07 2.66 2.37
CA VAL A 252 -16.32 2.94 1.14
C VAL A 252 -16.38 4.44 0.83
N PRO A 253 -15.43 4.98 0.05
CA PRO A 253 -15.52 6.35 -0.45
C PRO A 253 -16.79 6.58 -1.28
N ARG A 254 -17.29 7.82 -1.31
CA ARG A 254 -18.49 8.19 -2.08
C ARG A 254 -18.31 7.94 -3.58
N THR A 255 -17.11 8.21 -4.09
CA THR A 255 -16.68 7.85 -5.45
C THR A 255 -15.52 6.88 -5.37
N VAL A 256 -15.42 5.94 -6.31
CA VAL A 256 -14.40 4.88 -6.29
C VAL A 256 -13.03 5.34 -6.79
N ASP A 257 -12.90 6.60 -7.19
CA ASP A 257 -11.67 7.14 -7.74
C ASP A 257 -10.54 7.13 -6.71
N VAL A 258 -9.38 6.65 -7.11
CA VAL A 258 -8.17 6.62 -6.29
C VAL A 258 -6.98 7.28 -6.99
N LYS A 259 -6.03 7.74 -6.20
CA LYS A 259 -4.75 8.30 -6.65
C LYS A 259 -3.59 7.69 -5.88
N VAL A 260 -2.53 7.37 -6.61
CA VAL A 260 -1.23 6.96 -6.07
C VAL A 260 -0.50 8.22 -5.56
N ILE A 261 0.10 8.08 -4.38
CA ILE A 261 0.86 9.13 -3.69
C ILE A 261 2.26 8.64 -3.33
N ASP A 262 3.08 9.53 -2.75
CA ASP A 262 4.40 9.24 -2.18
C ASP A 262 5.44 8.68 -3.18
N PHE A 263 5.94 9.59 -4.01
CA PHE A 263 7.01 9.30 -4.97
C PHE A 263 8.42 9.44 -4.36
N GLY A 264 8.54 9.54 -3.02
CA GLY A 264 9.82 9.74 -2.35
C GLY A 264 10.77 8.54 -2.42
N GLY A 265 10.25 7.36 -2.79
CA GLY A 265 11.04 6.16 -3.10
C GLY A 265 11.30 5.95 -4.60
N ALA A 266 10.54 6.62 -5.46
CA ALA A 266 10.52 6.35 -6.89
C ALA A 266 11.87 6.62 -7.56
N THR A 267 12.18 5.87 -8.61
CA THR A 267 13.45 5.97 -9.34
C THR A 267 13.28 5.50 -10.77
N PHE A 268 14.01 6.13 -11.69
CA PHE A 268 14.02 5.66 -13.08
C PHE A 268 14.78 4.35 -13.19
N ASP A 269 14.35 3.48 -14.10
CA ASP A 269 14.83 2.11 -14.20
C ASP A 269 16.32 2.01 -14.58
N ASP A 270 16.88 3.05 -15.21
CA ASP A 270 18.29 3.20 -15.59
C ASP A 270 19.16 3.82 -14.48
N GLU A 271 18.57 4.30 -13.38
CA GLU A 271 19.32 4.85 -12.25
C GLU A 271 19.90 3.77 -11.33
N ARG A 272 20.84 4.17 -10.45
CA ARG A 272 21.42 3.28 -9.43
C ARG A 272 20.34 2.78 -8.48
N LYS A 273 20.15 1.47 -8.47
CA LYS A 273 19.16 0.76 -7.65
C LYS A 273 19.70 0.41 -6.26
N SER A 274 18.87 0.58 -5.23
CA SER A 274 19.12 -0.01 -3.91
C SER A 274 18.82 -1.51 -3.93
N THR A 275 19.47 -2.31 -3.08
CA THR A 275 19.21 -3.75 -3.01
C THR A 275 17.80 -4.05 -2.48
N ILE A 276 17.38 -3.34 -1.45
CA ILE A 276 16.07 -3.53 -0.82
C ILE A 276 15.14 -2.37 -1.20
N VAL A 277 13.98 -2.74 -1.73
CA VAL A 277 12.83 -1.86 -1.99
C VAL A 277 11.54 -2.55 -1.53
N ASN A 278 10.41 -1.84 -1.67
CA ASN A 278 9.09 -2.20 -1.20
C ASN A 278 8.99 -2.36 0.33
N THR A 279 7.84 -1.98 0.85
CA THR A 279 7.41 -2.41 2.18
C THR A 279 7.26 -3.95 2.20
N ARG A 280 7.73 -4.59 3.28
CA ARG A 280 8.00 -6.04 3.36
C ARG A 280 6.86 -6.91 2.80
N GLN A 281 5.61 -6.64 3.15
CA GLN A 281 4.46 -7.48 2.80
C GLN A 281 4.03 -7.35 1.32
N TYR A 282 4.55 -6.34 0.61
CA TYR A 282 4.31 -6.09 -0.81
C TYR A 282 5.58 -6.30 -1.65
N ARG A 283 6.64 -6.84 -1.03
CA ARG A 283 7.95 -6.99 -1.62
C ARG A 283 8.00 -8.20 -2.55
N ALA A 284 8.52 -7.97 -3.75
CA ALA A 284 8.66 -8.98 -4.77
C ALA A 284 9.77 -10.01 -4.45
N PRO A 285 9.64 -11.26 -4.91
CA PRO A 285 10.60 -12.33 -4.62
C PRO A 285 12.01 -12.04 -5.14
N GLU A 286 12.15 -11.43 -6.31
CA GLU A 286 13.44 -11.03 -6.89
C GLU A 286 14.18 -10.00 -6.01
N VAL A 287 13.46 -9.17 -5.26
CA VAL A 287 14.02 -8.23 -4.29
C VAL A 287 14.51 -8.98 -3.05
N ILE A 288 13.72 -9.95 -2.55
CA ILE A 288 14.11 -10.78 -1.39
C ILE A 288 15.33 -11.65 -1.72
N LEU A 289 15.42 -12.12 -2.95
CA LEU A 289 16.45 -13.02 -3.45
C LEU A 289 17.66 -12.31 -4.04
N GLU A 290 17.69 -10.97 -4.02
CA GLU A 290 18.77 -10.14 -4.56
C GLU A 290 19.12 -10.44 -6.03
N LEU A 291 18.08 -10.71 -6.85
CA LEU A 291 18.19 -10.99 -8.28
C LEU A 291 18.17 -9.71 -9.15
N GLY A 292 18.15 -8.54 -8.51
CA GLY A 292 17.84 -7.27 -9.16
C GLY A 292 16.33 -7.09 -9.31
N TRP A 293 15.92 -5.84 -9.58
CA TRP A 293 14.51 -5.49 -9.75
C TRP A 293 14.34 -4.34 -10.75
N SER A 294 13.14 -4.22 -11.29
CA SER A 294 12.74 -3.22 -12.28
C SER A 294 11.22 -2.97 -12.12
N LEU A 295 10.58 -2.42 -13.16
CA LEU A 295 9.15 -2.15 -13.27
C LEU A 295 8.24 -3.32 -12.81
N PRO A 296 8.56 -4.61 -13.08
CA PRO A 296 7.73 -5.73 -12.61
C PRO A 296 7.60 -5.83 -11.08
N SER A 297 8.49 -5.23 -10.29
CA SER A 297 8.39 -5.22 -8.83
C SER A 297 7.11 -4.53 -8.35
N ASP A 298 6.72 -3.42 -8.98
CA ASP A 298 5.46 -2.73 -8.65
C ASP A 298 4.24 -3.59 -8.99
N MET A 299 4.31 -4.39 -10.06
CA MET A 299 3.23 -5.31 -10.44
C MET A 299 2.99 -6.37 -9.36
N TRP A 300 4.06 -6.89 -8.73
CA TRP A 300 3.92 -7.79 -7.60
C TRP A 300 3.18 -7.13 -6.43
N SER A 301 3.55 -5.89 -6.09
CA SER A 301 2.88 -5.12 -5.04
C SER A 301 1.38 -4.95 -5.33
N VAL A 302 0.97 -4.74 -6.59
CA VAL A 302 -0.45 -4.70 -6.99
C VAL A 302 -1.17 -6.01 -6.69
N GLY A 303 -0.53 -7.16 -6.94
CA GLY A 303 -1.10 -8.47 -6.62
C GLY A 303 -1.36 -8.64 -5.12
N CYS A 304 -0.40 -8.23 -4.29
CA CYS A 304 -0.55 -8.23 -2.83
C CYS A 304 -1.69 -7.31 -2.37
N ILE A 305 -1.75 -6.08 -2.89
CA ILE A 305 -2.80 -5.09 -2.56
C ILE A 305 -4.18 -5.61 -2.98
N ALA A 306 -4.30 -6.20 -4.16
CA ALA A 306 -5.56 -6.79 -4.64
C ALA A 306 -6.06 -7.90 -3.70
N GLY A 307 -5.16 -8.80 -3.27
CA GLY A 307 -5.47 -9.84 -2.29
C GLY A 307 -5.90 -9.27 -0.93
N GLU A 308 -5.25 -8.21 -0.47
CA GLU A 308 -5.59 -7.56 0.80
C GLU A 308 -6.94 -6.86 0.77
N LEU A 309 -7.24 -6.07 -0.27
CA LEU A 309 -8.55 -5.44 -0.42
C LEU A 309 -9.69 -6.47 -0.50
N TYR A 310 -9.43 -7.58 -1.18
CA TYR A 310 -10.39 -8.64 -1.41
C TYR A 310 -10.67 -9.50 -0.17
N THR A 311 -9.70 -9.62 0.75
CA THR A 311 -9.82 -10.47 1.94
C THR A 311 -9.94 -9.68 3.25
N GLY A 312 -9.50 -8.42 3.26
CA GLY A 312 -9.30 -7.59 4.44
C GLY A 312 -8.02 -7.91 5.22
N GLU A 313 -7.21 -8.87 4.76
CA GLU A 313 -6.00 -9.35 5.44
C GLU A 313 -4.81 -9.29 4.48
N LEU A 314 -3.62 -8.96 4.98
CA LEU A 314 -2.39 -8.99 4.20
C LEU A 314 -2.24 -10.34 3.47
N LEU A 315 -2.00 -10.32 2.16
CA LEU A 315 -1.82 -11.55 1.39
C LEU A 315 -0.64 -12.37 1.90
N PHE A 316 0.47 -11.70 2.21
CA PHE A 316 1.65 -12.28 2.82
C PHE A 316 1.99 -11.54 4.12
N ALA A 317 1.27 -11.85 5.20
CA ALA A 317 1.58 -11.34 6.52
C ALA A 317 2.88 -11.97 7.04
N THR A 318 3.94 -11.19 7.21
CA THR A 318 5.23 -11.75 7.65
C THR A 318 6.16 -10.69 8.21
N HIS A 319 7.13 -11.13 9.01
CA HIS A 319 8.19 -10.31 9.59
C HIS A 319 9.60 -10.76 9.19
N CYS A 320 9.77 -11.90 8.48
CA CYS A 320 11.09 -12.41 8.07
C CYS A 320 11.07 -12.96 6.63
N ASN A 321 12.23 -13.04 5.97
CA ASN A 321 12.30 -13.44 4.57
C ASN A 321 11.99 -14.94 4.37
N THR A 322 12.39 -15.80 5.30
CA THR A 322 12.16 -17.25 5.21
C THR A 322 10.67 -17.57 5.23
N GLU A 323 9.93 -17.04 6.21
CA GLU A 323 8.48 -17.18 6.27
C GLU A 323 7.82 -16.59 5.02
N HIS A 324 8.26 -15.42 4.57
CA HIS A 324 7.70 -14.77 3.38
C HIS A 324 7.77 -15.66 2.13
N LEU A 325 8.93 -16.22 1.83
CA LEU A 325 9.11 -17.12 0.67
C LEU A 325 8.28 -18.41 0.84
N CYS A 326 8.22 -18.98 2.05
CA CYS A 326 7.37 -20.14 2.32
C CYS A 326 5.87 -19.83 2.14
N LEU A 327 5.39 -18.65 2.55
CA LEU A 327 4.02 -18.19 2.30
C LEU A 327 3.74 -18.06 0.81
N MET A 328 4.67 -17.47 0.05
CA MET A 328 4.56 -17.39 -1.40
C MET A 328 4.47 -18.79 -2.02
N GLU A 329 5.36 -19.72 -1.65
CA GLU A 329 5.36 -21.10 -2.17
C GLU A 329 4.04 -21.83 -1.86
N ARG A 330 3.49 -21.64 -0.65
CA ARG A 330 2.18 -22.23 -0.29
C ARG A 330 1.01 -21.64 -1.07
N CYS A 331 1.06 -20.34 -1.36
CA CYS A 331 -0.01 -19.64 -2.05
C CYS A 331 0.00 -19.91 -3.56
N LEU A 332 1.18 -19.84 -4.18
CA LEU A 332 1.37 -19.77 -5.63
C LEU A 332 1.96 -21.05 -6.24
N GLY A 333 2.43 -21.98 -5.41
CA GLY A 333 3.16 -23.17 -5.84
C GLY A 333 4.68 -22.97 -5.81
N ARG A 334 5.43 -23.99 -6.26
CA ARG A 334 6.89 -24.02 -6.15
C ARG A 334 7.56 -22.94 -6.99
N PHE A 335 8.64 -22.36 -6.46
CA PHE A 335 9.50 -21.46 -7.23
C PHE A 335 10.15 -22.22 -8.40
N PRO A 336 10.19 -21.63 -9.62
CA PRO A 336 10.93 -22.20 -10.75
C PRO A 336 12.42 -22.33 -10.41
N ARG A 337 13.02 -23.47 -10.77
CA ARG A 337 14.44 -23.74 -10.46
C ARG A 337 15.37 -22.73 -11.10
N ASP A 338 15.11 -22.40 -12.36
CA ASP A 338 15.95 -21.47 -13.12
C ASP A 338 15.90 -20.06 -12.51
N PHE A 339 14.74 -19.63 -12.02
CA PHE A 339 14.58 -18.33 -11.33
C PHE A 339 15.40 -18.24 -10.04
N ILE A 340 15.41 -19.29 -9.21
CA ILE A 340 16.15 -19.26 -7.94
C ILE A 340 17.64 -19.59 -8.11
N GLN A 341 18.06 -20.14 -9.26
CA GLN A 341 19.40 -20.66 -9.45
C GLN A 341 20.46 -19.56 -9.35
N ASP A 342 20.12 -18.38 -9.87
CA ASP A 342 21.01 -17.22 -9.96
C ASP A 342 21.04 -16.37 -8.67
N SER A 343 20.21 -16.71 -7.68
CA SER A 343 20.16 -15.95 -6.44
C SER A 343 21.40 -16.22 -5.58
N PRO A 344 22.11 -15.18 -5.12
CA PRO A 344 23.20 -15.34 -4.14
C PRO A 344 22.69 -15.91 -2.81
N LEU A 345 21.40 -15.74 -2.52
CA LEU A 345 20.74 -16.19 -1.29
C LEU A 345 20.07 -17.57 -1.44
N ARG A 346 20.22 -18.25 -2.58
CA ARG A 346 19.58 -19.55 -2.85
C ARG A 346 19.78 -20.56 -1.73
N ARG A 347 21.02 -20.74 -1.26
CA ARG A 347 21.35 -21.73 -0.21
C ARG A 347 20.78 -21.37 1.16
N ARG A 348 20.50 -20.07 1.40
CA ARG A 348 19.90 -19.56 2.64
C ARG A 348 18.42 -19.90 2.71
N TYR A 349 17.70 -19.79 1.60
CA TYR A 349 16.23 -19.92 1.61
C TYR A 349 15.69 -21.20 1.00
N PHE A 350 16.49 -21.93 0.22
CA PHE A 350 16.06 -23.16 -0.45
C PHE A 350 16.94 -24.36 -0.07
N ASP A 351 16.34 -25.55 -0.11
CA ASP A 351 17.00 -26.84 0.06
C ASP A 351 17.67 -27.32 -1.26
N SER A 352 18.29 -28.50 -1.25
CA SER A 352 18.91 -29.09 -2.45
C SER A 352 17.91 -29.51 -3.53
N TYR A 353 16.62 -29.58 -3.21
CA TYR A 353 15.53 -29.93 -4.13
C TYR A 353 14.78 -28.70 -4.67
N SER A 354 15.24 -27.49 -4.32
CA SER A 354 14.62 -26.21 -4.69
C SER A 354 13.29 -25.94 -4.01
N ASN A 355 13.02 -26.52 -2.83
CA ASN A 355 11.89 -26.12 -1.98
C ASN A 355 12.35 -25.04 -1.00
N CYS A 356 11.44 -24.15 -0.60
CA CYS A 356 11.71 -23.26 0.53
C CYS A 356 12.07 -24.06 1.79
N ARG A 357 12.94 -23.52 2.64
CA ARG A 357 13.36 -24.15 3.89
C ARG A 357 12.31 -24.01 4.99
N PHE A 358 11.30 -24.88 4.95
CA PHE A 358 10.29 -24.99 6.02
C PHE A 358 10.89 -25.42 7.37
N ASP A 359 12.01 -26.13 7.34
CA ASP A 359 12.79 -26.56 8.50
C ASP A 359 13.50 -25.41 9.23
N ALA A 360 13.65 -24.26 8.57
CA ALA A 360 14.24 -23.05 9.15
C ALA A 360 13.20 -22.10 9.79
N LEU A 361 11.91 -22.46 9.74
CA LEU A 361 10.83 -21.67 10.35
C LEU A 361 10.74 -21.94 11.86
N GLN A 362 10.38 -20.92 12.62
CA GLN A 362 9.92 -21.07 14.00
C GLN A 362 8.54 -21.74 14.04
N ASP A 363 8.16 -22.29 15.19
CA ASP A 363 6.91 -23.05 15.37
C ASP A 363 5.65 -22.24 14.99
N ASP A 364 5.62 -20.95 15.33
CA ASP A 364 4.51 -20.05 15.00
C ASP A 364 4.49 -19.68 13.52
N GLU A 365 5.64 -19.36 12.92
CA GLU A 365 5.81 -19.15 11.47
C GLU A 365 5.38 -20.39 10.68
N PHE A 366 5.81 -21.59 11.08
CA PHE A 366 5.44 -22.84 10.43
C PHE A 366 3.92 -23.06 10.48
N ARG A 367 3.29 -22.91 11.65
CA ARG A 367 1.82 -23.01 11.79
C ARG A 367 1.09 -21.95 10.97
N HIS A 368 1.67 -20.76 10.84
CA HIS A 368 1.10 -19.70 10.03
C HIS A 368 1.15 -20.05 8.54
N VAL A 369 2.32 -20.45 8.05
CA VAL A 369 2.52 -20.92 6.67
C VAL A 369 1.59 -22.08 6.32
N GLN A 370 1.38 -23.03 7.25
CA GLN A 370 0.44 -24.15 7.04
C GLN A 370 -1.02 -23.71 6.84
N LYS A 371 -1.43 -22.57 7.39
CA LYS A 371 -2.78 -22.02 7.21
C LYS A 371 -2.92 -21.20 5.93
N MET A 372 -1.82 -20.94 5.23
CA MET A 372 -1.85 -20.19 3.99
C MET A 372 -2.68 -20.93 2.95
N ARG A 373 -3.63 -20.22 2.36
CA ARG A 373 -4.52 -20.72 1.32
C ARG A 373 -3.82 -20.62 -0.03
N THR A 374 -4.16 -21.53 -0.95
CA THR A 374 -3.76 -21.38 -2.36
C THR A 374 -4.46 -20.18 -2.98
N LEU A 375 -3.84 -19.57 -3.99
CA LEU A 375 -4.38 -18.40 -4.66
C LEU A 375 -5.80 -18.63 -5.19
N GLU A 376 -6.05 -19.78 -5.82
CA GLU A 376 -7.36 -20.15 -6.38
C GLU A 376 -8.45 -20.22 -5.30
N SER A 377 -8.11 -20.63 -4.08
CA SER A 377 -9.06 -20.77 -2.98
C SER A 377 -9.37 -19.45 -2.26
N ILE A 378 -8.58 -18.39 -2.52
CA ILE A 378 -8.80 -17.06 -1.96
C ILE A 378 -10.00 -16.39 -2.66
N PHE A 379 -10.07 -16.49 -3.98
CA PHE A 379 -11.05 -15.81 -4.82
C PHE A 379 -12.30 -16.67 -5.05
N LYS A 380 -13.47 -16.03 -5.15
CA LYS A 380 -14.72 -16.74 -5.44
C LYS A 380 -14.78 -17.07 -6.92
N ALA A 381 -15.40 -18.19 -7.29
CA ALA A 381 -15.53 -18.63 -8.69
C ALA A 381 -16.17 -17.57 -9.62
N GLY A 382 -17.04 -16.70 -9.11
CA GLY A 382 -17.66 -15.61 -9.88
C GLY A 382 -16.79 -14.37 -10.09
N HIS A 383 -15.57 -14.33 -9.54
CA HIS A 383 -14.63 -13.20 -9.63
C HIS A 383 -13.32 -13.63 -10.31
N SER A 384 -13.42 -14.50 -11.31
CA SER A 384 -12.26 -15.08 -12.00
C SER A 384 -11.45 -14.03 -12.76
N ASP A 385 -12.10 -12.99 -13.26
CA ASP A 385 -11.50 -11.83 -13.91
C ASP A 385 -10.49 -11.08 -13.02
N LEU A 386 -10.79 -10.88 -11.73
CA LEU A 386 -9.82 -10.33 -10.78
C LEU A 386 -8.72 -11.34 -10.45
N LEU A 387 -9.06 -12.62 -10.29
CA LEU A 387 -8.07 -13.68 -10.07
C LEU A 387 -7.08 -13.79 -11.24
N ASP A 388 -7.53 -13.62 -12.48
CA ASP A 388 -6.68 -13.69 -13.67
C ASP A 388 -5.62 -12.57 -13.69
N VAL A 389 -6.02 -11.35 -13.29
CA VAL A 389 -5.08 -10.24 -13.07
C VAL A 389 -4.08 -10.61 -11.97
N VAL A 390 -4.55 -11.05 -10.80
CA VAL A 390 -3.68 -11.37 -9.65
C VAL A 390 -2.71 -12.49 -9.98
N ARG A 391 -3.17 -13.53 -10.70
CA ARG A 391 -2.33 -14.64 -11.18
C ARG A 391 -1.24 -14.15 -12.12
N GLY A 392 -1.57 -13.24 -13.04
CA GLY A 392 -0.61 -12.69 -14.00
C GLY A 392 0.48 -11.83 -13.35
N VAL A 393 0.13 -11.05 -12.32
CA VAL A 393 1.08 -10.14 -11.66
C VAL A 393 1.86 -10.78 -10.50
N LEU A 394 1.40 -11.91 -9.96
CA LEU A 394 2.12 -12.69 -8.94
C LEU A 394 2.95 -13.84 -9.54
N VAL A 395 3.42 -13.68 -10.77
CA VAL A 395 4.41 -14.59 -11.37
C VAL A 395 5.80 -14.32 -10.76
N TYR A 396 6.50 -15.37 -10.33
CA TYR A 396 7.81 -15.25 -9.68
C TYR A 396 8.85 -14.56 -10.56
N ASP A 397 9.02 -15.07 -11.77
CA ASP A 397 9.98 -14.56 -12.74
C ASP A 397 9.51 -13.19 -13.28
N PRO A 398 10.23 -12.09 -13.01
CA PRO A 398 9.83 -10.76 -13.42
C PRO A 398 9.78 -10.59 -14.94
N ASP A 399 10.53 -11.37 -15.72
CA ASP A 399 10.52 -11.30 -17.19
C ASP A 399 9.27 -11.97 -17.80
N ARG A 400 8.61 -12.83 -17.02
CA ARG A 400 7.36 -13.52 -17.40
C ARG A 400 6.14 -12.93 -16.69
N ARG A 401 6.36 -11.96 -15.79
CA ARG A 401 5.31 -11.30 -15.01
C ARG A 401 4.57 -10.33 -15.89
N MET A 402 3.24 -10.39 -15.82
CA MET A 402 2.35 -9.54 -16.60
C MET A 402 2.63 -8.07 -16.33
N SER A 403 2.84 -7.31 -17.40
CA SER A 403 2.97 -5.86 -17.33
C SER A 403 1.63 -5.17 -17.08
N ALA A 404 1.66 -3.92 -16.65
CA ALA A 404 0.43 -3.12 -16.48
C ALA A 404 -0.34 -2.97 -17.79
N ALA A 405 0.35 -2.79 -18.93
CA ALA A 405 -0.28 -2.69 -20.24
C ALA A 405 -1.02 -3.98 -20.62
N GLU A 406 -0.41 -5.14 -20.41
CA GLU A 406 -1.06 -6.44 -20.66
C GLU A 406 -2.23 -6.69 -19.72
N ALA A 407 -2.09 -6.34 -18.44
CA ALA A 407 -3.17 -6.47 -17.46
C ALA A 407 -4.40 -5.61 -17.79
N LEU A 408 -4.21 -4.47 -18.45
CA LEU A 408 -5.30 -3.61 -18.91
C LEU A 408 -6.08 -4.21 -20.10
N GLU A 409 -5.53 -5.21 -20.78
CA GLU A 409 -6.20 -5.93 -21.86
C GLU A 409 -7.09 -7.08 -21.34
N LEU A 410 -7.05 -7.39 -20.03
CA LEU A 410 -7.86 -8.44 -19.42
C LEU A 410 -9.33 -8.03 -19.24
N PRO A 411 -10.28 -9.00 -19.15
CA PRO A 411 -11.71 -8.73 -19.02
C PRO A 411 -12.08 -7.75 -17.90
N LEU A 412 -11.42 -7.84 -16.74
CA LEU A 412 -11.62 -6.92 -15.59
C LEU A 412 -11.48 -5.45 -16.00
N CYS A 413 -10.53 -5.16 -16.89
CA CYS A 413 -10.15 -3.82 -17.28
C CYS A 413 -10.93 -3.31 -18.50
N ARG A 414 -11.31 -4.22 -19.42
CA ARG A 414 -12.05 -3.87 -20.65
C ARG A 414 -13.55 -3.73 -20.47
N HIS A 415 -14.14 -4.45 -19.51
CA HIS A 415 -15.59 -4.48 -19.34
C HIS A 415 -16.05 -3.57 -18.18
N PRO A 416 -17.31 -3.10 -18.22
CA PRO A 416 -17.91 -2.44 -17.08
C PRO A 416 -17.90 -3.36 -15.86
N ILE A 417 -17.39 -2.84 -14.74
CA ILE A 417 -17.42 -3.56 -13.47
C ILE A 417 -18.87 -3.57 -12.98
N PRO A 418 -19.47 -4.74 -12.67
CA PRO A 418 -20.86 -4.83 -12.23
C PRO A 418 -21.11 -3.94 -11.01
N SER A 419 -22.23 -3.21 -11.02
CA SER A 419 -22.63 -2.41 -9.87
C SER A 419 -23.14 -3.33 -8.74
N PRO A 420 -23.08 -2.88 -7.47
CA PRO A 420 -23.65 -3.63 -6.34
C PRO A 420 -25.11 -4.05 -6.57
N ASP A 421 -25.89 -3.23 -7.30
CA ASP A 421 -27.30 -3.48 -7.61
C ASP A 421 -27.54 -4.65 -8.58
N THR A 422 -26.54 -5.03 -9.38
CA THR A 422 -26.65 -6.15 -10.33
C THR A 422 -26.32 -7.50 -9.68
N GLU A 423 -25.47 -7.54 -8.65
CA GLU A 423 -25.19 -8.79 -7.91
C GLU A 423 -26.37 -9.23 -7.02
N ALA A 424 -27.11 -8.28 -6.44
CA ALA A 424 -28.28 -8.57 -5.61
C ALA A 424 -29.48 -9.13 -6.41
N ARG A 425 -29.48 -9.03 -7.74
CA ARG A 425 -30.58 -9.45 -8.62
C ARG A 425 -30.41 -10.83 -9.25
N LYS A 426 -29.31 -11.57 -8.98
CA LYS A 426 -29.24 -12.97 -9.45
C LYS A 426 -30.24 -13.80 -8.64
N PRO A 427 -31.27 -14.41 -9.29
CA PRO A 427 -32.19 -15.27 -8.58
C PRO A 427 -31.42 -16.46 -8.02
N SER A 428 -31.64 -16.75 -6.73
CA SER A 428 -31.28 -18.04 -6.13
C SER A 428 -31.82 -19.17 -7.01
N PRO A 429 -31.07 -20.26 -7.24
CA PRO A 429 -31.63 -21.43 -7.91
C PRO A 429 -32.65 -22.09 -6.97
N SER A 430 -33.90 -21.64 -7.03
CA SER A 430 -35.03 -22.24 -6.33
C SER A 430 -35.94 -22.89 -7.36
N GLY A 431 -36.11 -24.21 -7.26
CA GLY A 431 -37.16 -24.92 -7.98
C GLY A 431 -36.82 -26.38 -8.26
N ALA A 432 -36.72 -27.21 -7.21
CA ALA A 432 -36.97 -28.63 -7.39
C ALA A 432 -38.45 -28.80 -7.75
N PRO A 433 -38.82 -29.61 -8.77
CA PRO A 433 -40.22 -29.79 -9.12
C PRO A 433 -40.91 -30.64 -8.03
N GLU A 434 -41.99 -30.10 -7.46
CA GLU A 434 -42.91 -30.86 -6.61
C GLU A 434 -43.46 -32.05 -7.40
N LYS A 435 -43.26 -33.25 -6.85
CA LYS A 435 -43.90 -34.47 -7.35
C LYS A 435 -45.41 -34.35 -7.12
N GLY A 436 -46.17 -34.40 -8.21
CA GLY A 436 -47.63 -34.49 -8.17
C GLY A 436 -48.09 -35.69 -7.35
N ALA A 437 -48.94 -35.43 -6.35
CA ALA A 437 -49.70 -36.45 -5.66
C ALA A 437 -50.85 -36.90 -6.56
N SER A 438 -50.76 -38.14 -7.03
CA SER A 438 -51.86 -38.89 -7.63
C SER A 438 -52.95 -39.12 -6.60
N ARG A 439 -54.16 -38.61 -6.85
CA ARG A 439 -55.38 -39.07 -6.19
C ARG A 439 -55.86 -40.36 -6.84
N SER A 440 -56.12 -41.38 -6.04
CA SER A 440 -56.93 -42.54 -6.40
C SER A 440 -57.68 -43.03 -5.17
N ALA A 441 -58.99 -43.23 -5.36
CA ALA A 441 -60.03 -43.75 -4.48
C ALA A 441 -60.51 -42.83 -3.34
#